data_AF-A0A9E6BHB0-F1
#
_entry.id   AF-A0A9E6BHB0-F1
#
_cell.length_a   1.000
_cell.length_b   1.000
_cell.length_c   1.000
_cell.angle_alpha   90.00
_cell.angle_beta   90.00
_cell.angle_gamma   90.00
#
_symmetry.space_group_name_H-M   'P 1'
#
loop_
_entity.id
_entity.type
_entity.pdbx_description
1 polymer ?
#
loop_
_entity_poly.entity_id
_entity_poly.type
_entity_poly.pdbx_seq_one_letter_code
_entity_poly.pdbx_strand_id
1 'polypeptide(L)' 'MGKKNEKSAVPQMSPYVFTFLLIGFGAWCFWDGFLTTDPEMLEHASFNKVLSVILLPWGIYDFFKIRKRQKNKKQSED' A
#
# COMPACT_ATOMS: atom_id res chain seq x y z
N MET A 1 -33.95 -18.70 -23.67
CA MET A 1 -33.91 -17.79 -22.50
C MET A 1 -32.48 -17.78 -21.96
N GLY A 2 -31.65 -16.81 -22.37
CA GLY A 2 -30.25 -16.74 -21.95
C GLY A 2 -30.14 -16.29 -20.50
N LYS A 3 -29.59 -17.15 -19.63
CA LYS A 3 -29.26 -16.78 -18.24
C LYS A 3 -28.10 -15.78 -18.26
N LYS A 4 -28.36 -14.56 -17.80
CA LYS A 4 -27.37 -13.51 -17.62
C LYS A 4 -26.35 -14.00 -16.59
N ASN A 5 -25.09 -14.08 -16.99
CA ASN A 5 -23.97 -14.34 -16.09
C ASN A 5 -23.85 -13.15 -15.14
N GLU A 6 -24.47 -13.22 -13.97
CA GLU A 6 -24.12 -12.36 -12.84
C GLU A 6 -22.70 -12.71 -12.44
N LYS A 7 -21.72 -12.00 -13.02
CA LYS A 7 -20.38 -11.94 -12.44
C LYS A 7 -20.58 -11.32 -11.06
N SER A 8 -20.62 -12.16 -10.03
CA SER A 8 -20.55 -11.75 -8.63
C SER A 8 -19.48 -10.67 -8.53
N ALA A 9 -19.91 -9.43 -8.36
CA ALA A 9 -19.01 -8.30 -8.24
C ALA A 9 -18.26 -8.52 -6.94
N VAL A 10 -17.06 -9.09 -7.05
CA VAL A 10 -16.16 -9.28 -5.92
C VAL A 10 -16.12 -7.94 -5.19
N PRO A 11 -16.41 -7.87 -3.88
CA PRO A 11 -16.47 -6.62 -3.16
C PRO A 11 -15.17 -5.87 -3.43
N GLN A 12 -15.27 -4.76 -4.15
CA GLN A 12 -14.13 -3.97 -4.55
C GLN A 12 -13.63 -3.26 -3.29
N MET A 13 -12.68 -3.88 -2.59
CA MET A 13 -11.91 -3.19 -1.56
C MET A 13 -11.39 -1.88 -2.17
N SER A 14 -11.46 -0.80 -1.38
CA SER A 14 -11.00 0.51 -1.84
C SER A 14 -9.57 0.37 -2.39
N PRO A 15 -9.32 0.87 -3.62
CA PRO A 15 -8.11 0.54 -4.36
C PRO A 15 -6.84 1.05 -3.68
N TYR A 16 -6.96 1.93 -2.68
CA TYR A 16 -5.86 2.52 -1.93
C TYR A 16 -5.64 1.89 -0.55
N VAL A 17 -6.48 0.95 -0.10
CA VAL A 17 -6.35 0.37 1.26
C VAL A 17 -4.97 -0.25 1.45
N PHE A 18 -4.54 -1.06 0.49
CA PHE A 18 -3.21 -1.68 0.52
C PHE A 18 -2.09 -0.64 0.52
N THR A 19 -2.22 0.41 -0.29
CA THR A 19 -1.26 1.50 -0.38
C THR A 19 -1.13 2.27 0.94
N PHE A 20 -2.25 2.58 1.60
CA PHE A 20 -2.24 3.25 2.90
C PHE A 20 -1.64 2.38 3.99
N LEU A 21 -1.92 1.07 3.98
CA LEU A 21 -1.29 0.12 4.89
C LEU A 21 0.24 0.07 4.68
N LEU A 22 0.68 0.04 3.42
CA LEU A 22 2.11 0.04 3.05
C LEU A 22 2.83 1.30 3.52
N ILE A 23 2.27 2.46 3.23
CA ILE A 23 2.87 3.76 3.60
C ILE A 23 2.82 3.94 5.11
N GLY A 24 1.69 3.64 5.76
CA GLY A 24 1.53 3.74 7.20
C GLY A 24 2.48 2.81 7.95
N PHE A 25 2.57 1.55 7.54
CA PHE A 25 3.50 0.59 8.12
C PHE A 25 4.96 0.96 7.83
N GLY A 26 5.28 1.42 6.62
CA GLY A 26 6.62 1.89 6.27
C GLY A 26 7.05 3.12 7.07
N ALA A 27 6.15 4.08 7.31
CA ALA A 27 6.39 5.25 8.14
C ALA A 27 6.56 4.87 9.62
N TRP A 28 5.80 3.90 10.11
CA TRP A 28 5.97 3.35 11.45
C TRP A 28 7.33 2.67 11.62
N CYS A 29 7.73 1.81 10.68
CA CYS A 29 9.06 1.21 10.66
C CYS A 29 10.18 2.26 10.53
N PHE A 30 9.94 3.37 9.84
CA PHE A 30 10.91 4.46 9.76
C PHE A 30 11.11 5.12 11.13
N TRP A 31 10.01 5.41 11.83
CA TRP A 31 10.04 5.96 13.18
C TRP A 31 10.78 5.03 14.14
N ASP A 32 10.41 3.75 14.15
CA ASP A 32 10.98 2.77 15.07
C ASP A 32 12.41 2.36 14.71
N GLY A 33 12.78 2.45 13.43
CA GLY A 33 14.14 2.18 12.97
C GLY A 33 15.11 3.34 13.22
N PHE A 34 14.70 4.58 12.95
CA PHE A 34 15.62 5.74 12.94
C PHE A 34 15.47 6.70 14.12
N LEU A 35 14.29 6.80 14.73
CA LEU A 35 13.98 7.81 15.75
C LEU A 35 13.85 7.21 17.17
N THR A 36 13.47 5.94 17.30
CA THR A 36 13.45 5.21 18.58
C THR A 36 14.87 5.06 19.14
N THR A 37 15.03 5.29 20.45
CA THR A 37 16.31 5.13 21.19
C THR A 37 16.24 3.99 22.22
N ASP A 38 15.17 3.20 22.20
CA ASP A 38 14.99 2.09 23.14
C ASP A 38 16.01 0.96 22.88
N PRO A 39 16.75 0.53 23.92
CA PRO A 39 17.84 -0.44 23.76
C PRO A 39 17.37 -1.84 23.34
N GLU A 40 16.14 -2.24 23.67
CA GLU A 40 15.53 -3.49 23.22
C GLU A 40 15.16 -3.44 21.72
N MET A 41 14.74 -2.27 21.24
CA MET A 41 14.34 -2.08 19.84
C MET A 41 15.55 -1.90 18.92
N LEU A 42 16.73 -1.57 19.44
CA LEU A 42 17.97 -1.44 18.66
C LEU A 42 18.42 -2.77 18.02
N GLU A 43 18.12 -3.91 18.65
CA GLU A 43 18.43 -5.23 18.08
C GLU A 43 17.62 -5.48 16.79
N HIS A 44 16.38 -5.01 16.75
CA HIS A 44 15.48 -5.13 15.61
C HIS A 44 15.45 -3.89 14.69
N ALA A 45 16.09 -2.80 15.11
CA ALA A 45 16.08 -1.53 14.38
C ALA A 45 16.61 -1.68 12.94
N SER A 46 17.57 -2.57 12.71
CA SER A 46 18.10 -2.84 11.37
C SER A 46 17.01 -3.36 10.41
N PHE A 47 16.12 -4.22 10.90
CA PHE A 47 15.01 -4.76 10.11
C PHE A 47 13.98 -3.67 9.79
N ASN A 48 13.61 -2.86 10.79
CA ASN A 48 12.68 -1.74 10.60
C ASN A 48 13.24 -0.64 9.68
N LYS A 49 14.55 -0.35 9.76
CA LYS A 49 15.23 0.55 8.81
C LYS A 49 15.12 0.03 7.37
N VAL A 50 15.52 -1.22 7.12
CA VAL A 50 15.47 -1.82 5.77
C VAL A 50 14.05 -1.88 5.26
N LEU A 51 13.10 -2.33 6.08
CA LEU A 51 11.69 -2.36 5.73
C LEU A 51 11.15 -0.98 5.37
N SER A 52 11.47 0.05 6.15
CA SER A 52 10.99 1.41 5.85
C SER A 52 11.50 1.94 4.50
N VAL A 53 12.77 1.67 4.19
CA VAL A 53 13.41 2.08 2.92
C VAL A 53 12.83 1.32 1.73
N ILE A 54 12.27 0.12 1.93
CA ILE A 54 11.62 -0.65 0.86
C ILE A 54 10.13 -0.27 0.75
N LEU A 55 9.41 -0.28 1.87
CA LEU A 55 7.96 -0.09 1.93
C LEU A 55 7.54 1.33 1.52
N LEU A 56 8.29 2.37 1.90
CA LEU A 56 7.93 3.75 1.55
C LEU A 56 8.01 3.99 0.04
N PRO A 57 9.15 3.72 -0.66
CA PRO A 57 9.20 3.82 -2.12
C PRO A 57 8.21 2.89 -2.83
N TRP A 58 8.01 1.67 -2.32
CA TRP A 58 7.04 0.74 -2.90
C TRP A 58 5.61 1.24 -2.77
N GLY A 59 5.23 1.76 -1.60
CA GLY A 59 3.92 2.36 -1.35
C GLY A 59 3.69 3.59 -2.23
N ILE A 60 4.71 4.43 -2.42
CA ILE A 60 4.65 5.58 -3.34
C ILE A 60 4.43 5.09 -4.78
N TYR A 61 5.20 4.10 -5.23
CA TYR A 61 5.04 3.52 -6.57
C TYR A 61 3.64 2.92 -6.77
N ASP A 62 3.15 2.15 -5.79
CA ASP A 62 1.83 1.54 -5.84
C ASP A 62 0.71 2.60 -5.90
N PHE A 63 0.84 3.69 -5.13
CA PHE A 63 -0.06 4.84 -5.19
C PHE A 63 -0.14 5.44 -6.60
N PHE A 64 1.01 5.69 -7.24
CA PHE A 64 1.04 6.22 -8.60
C PHE A 64 0.48 5.24 -9.63
N LYS A 65 0.78 3.94 -9.48
CA LYS A 65 0.23 2.89 -10.35
C LYS A 65 -1.30 2.83 -10.24
N ILE A 66 -1.85 2.86 -9.04
CA ILE A 66 -3.31 2.86 -8.82
C ILE A 66 -3.93 4.13 -9.37
N ARG A 67 -3.34 5.31 -9.09
CA ARG A 67 -3.80 6.59 -9.61
C ARG A 67 -3.88 6.59 -11.15
N LYS A 68 -2.87 6.02 -11.83
CA LYS A 68 -2.88 5.86 -13.30
C LYS A 68 -4.00 4.93 -13.78
N ARG A 69 -4.23 3.81 -13.09
CA ARG A 69 -5.33 2.88 -13.41
C ARG A 69 -6.71 3.51 -13.22
N GLN A 70 -6.90 4.28 -12.15
CA GLN A 70 -8.16 5.00 -11.89
C GLN A 70 -8.43 6.06 -12.96
N LYS A 71 -7.40 6.82 -13.38
CA LYS A 71 -7.54 7.79 -14.47
C LYS A 71 -7.96 7.14 -15.79
N ASN A 72 -7.32 6.02 -16.15
CA ASN A 72 -7.65 5.30 -17.38
C ASN A 72 -9.05 4.67 -17.35
N LYS A 73 -9.49 4.15 -16.19
CA LYS A 73 -10.84 3.59 -16.04
C LYS A 73 -11.92 4.67 -16.22
N LYS A 74 -11.70 5.86 -15.66
CA LYS A 74 -12.62 6.98 -15.79
C LYS A 74 -12.76 7.46 -17.24
N GLN A 75 -11.69 7.40 -18.03
CA GLN A 75 -11.69 7.79 -19.45
C GLN A 75 -12.29 6.75 -20.41
N SER A 76 -12.41 5.48 -19.99
CA SER A 76 -13.06 4.43 -20.79
C SER A 76 -14.56 4.29 -20.52
N GLU A 77 -15.07 5.01 -19.52
CA GLU A 77 -16.49 5.05 -19.16
C GLU A 77 -17.21 6.31 -19.71
N ASP A 78 -16.46 7.25 -20.30
CA ASP A 78 -16.95 8.40 -21.10
C ASP A 78 -16.89 8.08 -22.60
#